data_AF-A0A3A4N7D7-F1
#
_entry.id   AF-A0A3A4N7D7-F1
#
_cell.length_a   1.000
_cell.length_b   1.000
_cell.length_c   1.000
_cell.angle_alpha   90.00
_cell.angle_beta   90.00
_cell.angle_gamma   90.00
#
_symmetry.space_group_name_H-M   'P 1'
#
loop_
_entity.id
_entity.type
_entity.pdbx_description
1 polymer ?
#
loop_
_entity_poly.entity_id
_entity_poly.type
_entity_poly.pdbx_seq_one_letter_code
_entity_poly.pdbx_strand_id
1 'polypeptide(L)'
;MRNIELKYPHKNKSGFVPLVSPRNSRLKLIEFGTVTLSRGERLRLPCAEKEIALLLISGRCSIDAEKERWTLGPRHDIFSEFPWAWYGRGIDGFSIVARSKVEAVVSATPAKAREPHVCAIAPDAVIERQVGADTYARRVRTVIGEDFPAERLLLGETINEAGKWSSYPPHRHEKDSPPHEAKLEEVYYYRTEKRNGFGVQRIYTDDGRIDETHTVRQGDVCVLPRGYHPVSAAPSSKLYYFWVLAGKNRKMHVRVDPQFAE
;
A
#
# COMPACT_ATOMS: atom_id res chain seq x y z
N MET A 1 6.68 -5.77 -27.77
CA MET A 1 6.80 -5.81 -26.29
C MET A 1 5.41 -5.58 -25.73
N ARG A 2 4.90 -6.39 -24.80
CA ARG A 2 3.54 -6.15 -24.26
C ARG A 2 3.58 -4.80 -23.55
N ASN A 3 2.68 -3.87 -23.89
CA ASN A 3 2.43 -2.68 -23.08
C ASN A 3 1.94 -3.17 -21.71
N ILE A 4 2.85 -3.28 -20.74
CA ILE A 4 2.47 -3.62 -19.37
C ILE A 4 1.97 -2.32 -18.73
N GLU A 5 0.67 -2.29 -18.47
CA GLU A 5 -0.07 -1.21 -17.82
C GLU A 5 0.52 -0.86 -16.45
N LEU A 6 0.57 0.44 -16.12
CA LEU A 6 0.95 0.92 -14.79
C LEU A 6 -0.24 1.12 -13.86
N LYS A 7 -1.47 1.08 -14.39
CA LYS A 7 -2.72 1.20 -13.63
C LYS A 7 -3.59 -0.04 -13.80
N TYR A 8 -4.08 -0.57 -12.69
CA TYR A 8 -5.00 -1.70 -12.61
C TYR A 8 -6.32 -1.23 -12.01
N PRO A 9 -7.45 -1.32 -12.75
CA PRO A 9 -8.73 -0.86 -12.24
C PRO A 9 -9.27 -1.76 -11.14
N HIS A 10 -10.12 -1.18 -10.27
CA HIS A 10 -10.84 -1.93 -9.25
C HIS A 10 -11.62 -3.11 -9.85
N LYS A 11 -11.61 -4.25 -9.15
CA LYS A 11 -12.44 -5.42 -9.47
C LYS A 11 -13.39 -5.70 -8.32
N ASN A 12 -14.67 -5.45 -8.55
CA ASN A 12 -15.72 -5.72 -7.56
C ASN A 12 -16.05 -7.22 -7.51
N LYS A 13 -15.32 -7.99 -6.71
CA LYS A 13 -15.56 -9.42 -6.46
C LYS A 13 -15.40 -9.74 -4.98
N SER A 14 -16.20 -10.68 -4.49
CA SER A 14 -16.06 -11.24 -3.15
C SER A 14 -14.84 -12.16 -3.05
N GLY A 15 -14.40 -12.43 -1.82
CA GLY A 15 -13.21 -13.20 -1.53
C GLY A 15 -11.93 -12.40 -1.77
N PHE A 16 -10.83 -13.11 -2.05
CA PHE A 16 -9.55 -12.51 -2.40
C PHE A 16 -9.42 -12.33 -3.91
N VAL A 17 -9.04 -11.12 -4.31
CA VAL A 17 -8.80 -10.75 -5.71
C VAL A 17 -7.34 -10.30 -5.85
N PRO A 18 -6.46 -11.11 -6.44
CA PRO A 18 -5.12 -10.67 -6.78
C PRO A 18 -5.19 -9.65 -7.92
N LEU A 19 -4.56 -8.49 -7.73
CA LEU A 19 -4.53 -7.41 -8.72
C LEU A 19 -3.15 -7.30 -9.35
N VAL A 20 -2.10 -7.27 -8.53
CA VAL A 20 -0.71 -7.07 -8.95
C VAL A 20 0.15 -8.22 -8.44
N SER A 21 1.07 -8.67 -9.28
CA SER A 21 2.08 -9.67 -8.97
C SER A 21 3.26 -9.53 -9.92
N PRO A 22 4.41 -10.16 -9.62
CA PRO A 22 5.52 -10.24 -10.56
C PRO A 22 5.18 -10.93 -11.89
N ARG A 23 4.08 -11.70 -11.95
CA ARG A 23 3.65 -12.43 -13.15
C ARG A 23 2.84 -11.57 -14.13
N ASN A 24 2.18 -10.51 -13.65
CA ASN A 24 1.26 -9.70 -14.46
C ASN A 24 1.56 -8.19 -14.42
N SER A 25 2.67 -7.78 -13.80
CA SER A 25 3.09 -6.38 -13.67
C SER A 25 4.57 -6.20 -13.94
N ARG A 26 5.03 -4.94 -13.90
CA ARG A 26 6.46 -4.60 -14.02
C ARG A 26 7.25 -4.85 -12.74
N LEU A 27 6.58 -5.12 -11.62
CA LEU A 27 7.20 -5.39 -10.33
C LEU A 27 7.85 -6.78 -10.31
N LYS A 28 8.77 -7.00 -9.37
CA LYS A 28 9.54 -8.23 -9.15
C LYS A 28 9.34 -8.80 -7.76
N LEU A 29 8.91 -7.99 -6.80
CA LEU A 29 8.75 -8.38 -5.40
C LEU A 29 7.30 -8.35 -4.95
N ILE A 30 6.60 -7.23 -5.17
CA ILE A 30 5.29 -6.99 -4.54
C ILE A 30 4.20 -7.80 -5.24
N GLU A 31 3.45 -8.54 -4.43
CA GLU A 31 2.11 -9.02 -4.73
C GLU A 31 1.09 -8.19 -3.95
N PHE A 32 0.00 -7.81 -4.60
CA PHE A 32 -1.05 -7.00 -3.99
C PHE A 32 -2.44 -7.45 -4.45
N GLY A 33 -3.38 -7.48 -3.51
CA GLY A 33 -4.77 -7.79 -3.80
C GLY A 33 -5.74 -7.25 -2.77
N THR A 34 -7.02 -7.37 -3.07
CA THR A 34 -8.11 -6.91 -2.21
C THR A 34 -8.88 -8.09 -1.65
N VAL A 35 -9.41 -7.96 -0.44
CA VAL A 35 -10.31 -8.91 0.20
C VAL A 35 -11.64 -8.22 0.46
N THR A 36 -12.74 -8.83 -0.01
CA THR A 36 -14.10 -8.41 0.34
C THR A 36 -14.88 -9.61 0.89
N LEU A 37 -15.33 -9.54 2.14
CA LEU A 37 -16.06 -10.62 2.80
C LEU A 37 -17.35 -10.10 3.45
N SER A 38 -18.41 -10.91 3.38
CA SER A 38 -19.64 -10.75 4.13
C SER A 38 -19.48 -11.28 5.56
N ARG A 39 -20.32 -10.82 6.49
CA ARG A 39 -20.28 -11.28 7.89
C ARG A 39 -20.42 -12.81 7.96
N GLY A 40 -19.54 -13.45 8.72
CA GLY A 40 -19.51 -14.91 8.91
C GLY A 40 -18.67 -15.65 7.87
N GLU A 41 -18.31 -15.03 6.75
CA GLU A 41 -17.44 -15.66 5.77
C GLU A 41 -16.01 -15.84 6.30
N ARG A 42 -15.39 -16.94 5.87
CA ARG A 42 -14.01 -17.29 6.17
C ARG A 42 -13.22 -17.44 4.88
N LEU A 43 -12.03 -16.87 4.85
CA LEU A 43 -11.10 -16.96 3.74
C LEU A 43 -9.73 -17.39 4.26
N ARG A 44 -9.15 -18.45 3.69
CA ARG A 44 -7.77 -18.86 3.99
C ARG A 44 -6.85 -18.37 2.88
N LEU A 45 -5.74 -17.73 3.24
CA LEU A 45 -4.70 -17.30 2.31
C LEU A 45 -3.40 -18.06 2.60
N PRO A 46 -2.79 -18.71 1.59
CA PRO A 46 -1.46 -19.28 1.75
C PRO A 46 -0.41 -18.16 1.79
N CYS A 47 0.60 -18.33 2.62
CA CYS A 47 1.75 -17.41 2.67
C CYS A 47 3.09 -18.12 2.91
N ALA A 48 3.15 -19.42 2.63
CA ALA A 48 4.42 -20.14 2.58
C ALA A 48 5.43 -19.38 1.70
N GLU A 49 6.65 -19.25 2.20
CA GLU A 49 7.78 -18.55 1.55
C GLU A 49 7.56 -17.03 1.32
N LYS A 50 6.57 -16.44 2.00
CA LYS A 50 6.24 -15.01 1.91
C LYS A 50 6.17 -14.38 3.28
N GLU A 51 6.45 -13.10 3.32
CA GLU A 51 5.92 -12.22 4.35
C GLU A 51 4.66 -11.58 3.77
N ILE A 52 3.66 -11.37 4.62
CA ILE A 52 2.37 -10.85 4.24
C ILE A 52 1.91 -9.82 5.26
N ALA A 53 1.27 -8.77 4.76
CA ALA A 53 0.58 -7.79 5.57
C ALA A 53 -0.85 -7.63 5.07
N LEU A 54 -1.80 -7.68 5.99
CA LEU A 54 -3.19 -7.34 5.75
C LEU A 54 -3.48 -6.00 6.43
N LEU A 55 -4.05 -5.04 5.69
CA LEU A 55 -4.55 -3.78 6.26
C LEU A 55 -6.07 -3.71 6.08
N LEU A 56 -6.76 -3.38 7.17
CA LEU A 56 -8.21 -3.25 7.20
C LEU A 56 -8.61 -1.88 6.63
N ILE A 57 -9.37 -1.90 5.54
CA ILE A 57 -9.95 -0.70 4.92
C ILE A 57 -11.26 -0.36 5.62
N SER A 58 -12.13 -1.34 5.83
CA SER A 58 -13.36 -1.15 6.61
C SER A 58 -13.84 -2.46 7.25
N GLY A 59 -14.62 -2.32 8.32
CA GLY A 59 -15.26 -3.43 9.01
C GLY A 59 -14.47 -3.94 10.20
N ARG A 60 -14.72 -5.19 10.59
CA ARG A 60 -14.11 -5.90 11.71
C ARG A 60 -13.91 -7.37 11.34
N CYS A 61 -12.73 -7.90 11.59
CA CYS A 61 -12.43 -9.31 11.34
C CYS A 61 -11.61 -9.93 12.48
N SER A 62 -11.55 -11.26 12.49
CA SER A 62 -10.54 -12.00 13.24
C SER A 62 -9.53 -12.60 12.27
N ILE A 63 -8.27 -12.67 12.69
CA ILE A 63 -7.21 -13.38 11.98
C ILE A 63 -6.85 -14.62 12.81
N ASP A 64 -6.88 -15.81 12.20
CA ASP A 64 -6.40 -17.06 12.80
C ASP A 64 -5.07 -17.47 12.12
N ALA A 65 -3.98 -17.58 12.88
CA ALA A 65 -2.67 -18.09 12.42
C ALA A 65 -1.88 -18.68 13.60
N GLU A 66 -1.05 -19.71 13.39
CA GLU A 66 -0.20 -20.32 14.44
C GLU A 66 -0.91 -20.66 15.76
N LYS A 67 -2.17 -21.11 15.70
CA LYS A 67 -3.05 -21.38 16.86
C LYS A 67 -3.42 -20.15 17.69
N GLU A 68 -3.01 -18.97 17.27
CA GLU A 68 -3.38 -17.69 17.83
C GLU A 68 -4.51 -17.03 17.04
N ARG A 69 -5.20 -16.10 17.70
CA ARG A 69 -6.28 -15.32 17.13
C ARG A 69 -6.16 -13.85 17.50
N TRP A 70 -6.18 -12.99 16.50
CA TRP A 70 -6.24 -11.55 16.66
C TRP A 70 -7.59 -11.01 16.21
N THR A 71 -7.99 -9.86 16.75
CA THR A 71 -9.15 -9.11 16.29
C THR A 71 -8.68 -7.78 15.71
N LEU A 72 -9.08 -7.48 14.48
CA LEU A 72 -8.82 -6.20 13.83
C LEU A 72 -10.12 -5.43 13.70
N GLY A 73 -10.05 -4.12 13.94
CA GLY A 73 -11.19 -3.23 13.85
C GLY A 73 -12.08 -3.21 15.10
N PRO A 74 -13.23 -2.50 15.04
CA PRO A 74 -13.80 -1.95 13.81
C PRO A 74 -12.99 -0.78 13.25
N ARG A 75 -13.02 -0.63 11.91
CA ARG A 75 -12.63 0.59 11.20
C ARG A 75 -13.81 1.04 10.34
N HIS A 76 -14.28 2.25 10.54
CA HIS A 76 -15.44 2.83 9.88
C HIS A 76 -15.04 3.80 8.77
N ASP A 77 -13.98 4.58 8.98
CA ASP A 77 -13.55 5.62 8.04
C ASP A 77 -12.03 5.71 7.92
N ILE A 78 -11.52 5.51 6.72
CA ILE A 78 -10.08 5.60 6.42
C ILE A 78 -9.52 7.02 6.45
N PHE A 79 -10.36 8.04 6.31
CA PHE A 79 -9.92 9.45 6.26
C PHE A 79 -9.70 10.05 7.64
N SER A 80 -10.43 9.58 8.64
CA SER A 80 -10.34 10.04 10.04
C SER A 80 -9.67 9.02 10.95
N GLU A 81 -9.96 7.73 10.83
CA GLU A 81 -9.50 6.70 11.76
C GLU A 81 -8.18 6.05 11.33
N PHE A 82 -7.35 5.73 12.32
CA PHE A 82 -6.09 5.01 12.14
C PHE A 82 -6.32 3.55 11.71
N PRO A 83 -5.38 2.96 10.95
CA PRO A 83 -5.54 1.62 10.43
C PRO A 83 -5.36 0.54 11.49
N TRP A 84 -6.06 -0.58 11.27
CA TRP A 84 -5.71 -1.87 11.87
C TRP A 84 -5.01 -2.71 10.81
N ALA A 85 -3.95 -3.41 11.19
CA ALA A 85 -3.26 -4.33 10.30
C ALA A 85 -2.82 -5.61 11.01
N TRP A 86 -2.39 -6.60 10.23
CA TRP A 86 -1.77 -7.82 10.71
C TRP A 86 -0.61 -8.18 9.80
N TYR A 87 0.48 -8.67 10.38
CA TYR A 87 1.68 -9.09 9.69
C TYR A 87 1.97 -10.55 10.02
N GLY A 88 2.47 -11.30 9.02
CA GLY A 88 2.89 -12.68 9.18
C GLY A 88 4.04 -13.05 8.25
N ARG A 89 4.99 -13.86 8.73
CA ARG A 89 6.00 -14.56 7.93
C ARG A 89 6.37 -15.89 8.58
N GLY A 90 6.97 -16.81 7.81
CA GLY A 90 7.44 -18.09 8.33
C GLY A 90 6.32 -19.08 8.68
N ILE A 91 5.14 -18.93 8.08
CA ILE A 91 3.96 -19.76 8.33
C ILE A 91 3.35 -20.25 7.01
N ASP A 92 2.54 -21.31 7.05
CA ASP A 92 1.94 -21.86 5.83
C ASP A 92 0.78 -21.00 5.28
N GLY A 93 0.05 -20.33 6.17
CA GLY A 93 -1.15 -19.60 5.84
C GLY A 93 -1.88 -19.06 7.06
N PHE A 94 -2.80 -18.14 6.83
CA PHE A 94 -3.69 -17.57 7.85
C PHE A 94 -5.13 -17.56 7.34
N SER A 95 -6.09 -17.44 8.25
CA SER A 95 -7.50 -17.26 7.90
C SER A 95 -8.04 -15.92 8.37
N ILE A 96 -8.85 -15.30 7.53
CA ILE A 96 -9.64 -14.11 7.85
C ILE A 96 -11.06 -14.58 8.12
N VAL A 97 -11.61 -14.23 9.27
CA VAL A 97 -13.01 -14.50 9.64
C VAL A 97 -13.74 -13.17 9.80
N ALA A 98 -14.69 -12.90 8.91
CA ALA A 98 -15.40 -11.63 8.88
C ALA A 98 -16.42 -11.53 10.04
N ARG A 99 -16.28 -10.51 10.89
CA ARG A 99 -17.20 -10.21 12.01
C ARG A 99 -18.25 -9.16 11.64
N SER A 100 -18.00 -8.40 10.59
CA SER A 100 -18.94 -7.55 9.84
C SER A 100 -18.74 -7.77 8.34
N LYS A 101 -19.34 -6.94 7.47
CA LYS A 101 -18.78 -6.77 6.12
C LYS A 101 -17.35 -6.23 6.27
N VAL A 102 -16.41 -6.81 5.54
CA VAL A 102 -14.98 -6.51 5.61
C VAL A 102 -14.47 -6.14 4.23
N GLU A 103 -13.75 -5.03 4.16
CA GLU A 103 -12.84 -4.73 3.06
C GLU A 103 -11.42 -4.61 3.61
N ALA A 104 -10.49 -5.30 2.98
CA ALA A 104 -9.08 -5.25 3.34
C ALA A 104 -8.19 -5.29 2.09
N VAL A 105 -6.94 -4.90 2.26
CA VAL A 105 -5.89 -5.06 1.26
C VAL A 105 -4.82 -5.97 1.80
N VAL A 106 -4.24 -6.78 0.92
CA VAL A 106 -3.21 -7.77 1.25
C VAL A 106 -2.01 -7.51 0.38
N SER A 107 -0.85 -7.37 1.03
CA SER A 107 0.44 -7.13 0.40
C SER A 107 1.39 -8.24 0.79
N ALA A 108 2.13 -8.79 -0.16
CA ALA A 108 3.08 -9.84 0.12
C ALA A 108 4.37 -9.68 -0.70
N THR A 109 5.45 -10.18 -0.15
CA THR A 109 6.76 -10.28 -0.81
C THR A 109 7.39 -11.62 -0.47
N PRO A 110 8.33 -12.13 -1.30
CA PRO A 110 9.12 -13.30 -0.91
C PRO A 110 9.82 -13.07 0.43
N ALA A 111 9.90 -14.10 1.25
CA ALA A 111 10.54 -14.11 2.56
C ALA A 111 11.46 -15.33 2.69
N LYS A 112 12.58 -15.18 3.39
CA LYS A 112 13.57 -16.24 3.63
C LYS A 112 13.47 -16.81 5.04
N ALA A 113 13.02 -16.02 6.01
CA ALA A 113 12.97 -16.41 7.39
C ALA A 113 11.92 -17.51 7.59
N ARG A 114 12.37 -18.61 8.21
CA ARG A 114 11.55 -19.80 8.48
C ARG A 114 10.90 -19.76 9.85
N GLU A 115 11.45 -18.97 10.79
CA GLU A 115 10.86 -18.79 12.11
C GLU A 115 9.57 -17.98 12.00
N PRO A 116 8.44 -18.48 12.55
CA PRO A 116 7.17 -17.76 12.56
C PRO A 116 7.31 -16.40 13.25
N HIS A 117 6.83 -15.36 12.58
CA HIS A 117 6.57 -14.09 13.22
C HIS A 117 5.22 -13.56 12.76
N VAL A 118 4.28 -13.50 13.69
CA VAL A 118 2.89 -13.09 13.47
C VAL A 118 2.46 -12.08 14.52
N CYS A 119 1.84 -10.98 14.11
CA CYS A 119 1.34 -9.98 15.05
C CYS A 119 0.24 -9.10 14.44
N ALA A 120 -0.65 -8.59 15.30
CA ALA A 120 -1.54 -7.49 14.94
C ALA A 120 -0.84 -6.15 15.17
N ILE A 121 -1.13 -5.18 14.32
CA ILE A 121 -0.71 -3.80 14.43
C ILE A 121 -1.97 -2.99 14.72
N ALA A 122 -2.11 -2.56 15.97
CA ALA A 122 -3.22 -1.76 16.44
C ALA A 122 -3.00 -0.26 16.13
N PRO A 123 -4.06 0.56 16.15
CA PRO A 123 -4.01 1.99 15.84
C PRO A 123 -2.97 2.80 16.61
N ASP A 124 -2.71 2.43 17.87
CA ASP A 124 -1.75 3.07 18.77
C ASP A 124 -0.28 2.82 18.40
N ALA A 125 0.00 1.74 17.66
CA ALA A 125 1.33 1.44 17.14
C ALA A 125 1.66 2.19 15.83
N VAL A 126 0.68 2.86 15.23
CA VAL A 126 0.83 3.53 13.92
C VAL A 126 1.37 4.95 14.12
N ILE A 127 2.42 5.29 13.38
CA ILE A 127 3.08 6.59 13.48
C ILE A 127 2.49 7.54 12.44
N GLU A 128 1.78 8.58 12.88
CA GLU A 128 1.31 9.67 12.01
C GLU A 128 2.32 10.82 11.96
N ARG A 129 2.53 11.38 10.77
CA ARG A 129 3.30 12.60 10.55
C ARG A 129 2.56 13.52 9.60
N GLN A 130 2.63 14.82 9.86
CA GLN A 130 2.32 15.85 8.89
C GLN A 130 3.53 16.05 7.98
N VAL A 131 3.36 15.92 6.67
CA VAL A 131 4.47 15.99 5.68
C VAL A 131 4.14 17.01 4.60
N GLY A 132 5.13 17.82 4.22
CA GLY A 132 4.97 18.91 3.25
C GLY A 132 4.33 20.16 3.85
N ALA A 133 4.17 21.18 3.01
CA ALA A 133 3.60 22.48 3.38
C ALA A 133 2.54 22.91 2.34
N ASP A 134 1.70 23.88 2.72
CA ASP A 134 0.74 24.54 1.83
C ASP A 134 -0.06 23.58 0.92
N THR A 135 0.19 23.66 -0.38
CA THR A 135 -0.51 22.92 -1.44
C THR A 135 -0.08 21.46 -1.54
N TYR A 136 0.97 21.03 -0.83
CA TYR A 136 1.43 19.65 -0.77
C TYR A 136 1.57 19.09 0.66
N ALA A 137 0.90 19.73 1.63
CA ALA A 137 0.75 19.23 3.00
C ALA A 137 -0.23 18.04 3.05
N ARG A 138 0.21 16.92 3.63
CA ARG A 138 -0.59 15.70 3.81
C ARG A 138 -0.33 15.03 5.16
N ARG A 139 -1.23 14.13 5.56
CA ARG A 139 -1.01 13.21 6.68
C ARG A 139 -0.50 11.87 6.16
N VAL A 140 0.59 11.38 6.72
CA VAL A 140 1.18 10.08 6.41
C VAL A 140 1.15 9.23 7.67
N ARG A 141 0.59 8.03 7.59
CA ARG A 141 0.51 7.07 8.69
C ARG A 141 1.32 5.84 8.33
N THR A 142 2.48 5.69 8.95
CA THR A 142 3.37 4.54 8.75
C THR A 142 2.91 3.39 9.64
N VAL A 143 2.59 2.25 9.03
CA VAL A 143 2.07 1.04 9.71
C VAL A 143 3.20 0.03 9.91
N ILE A 144 3.99 -0.23 8.87
CA ILE A 144 5.25 -1.00 8.96
C ILE A 144 6.36 -0.08 8.47
N GLY A 145 7.11 0.48 9.42
CA GLY A 145 8.29 1.32 9.17
C GLY A 145 9.61 0.53 9.23
N GLU A 146 10.73 1.22 9.05
CA GLU A 146 12.07 0.60 9.02
C GLU A 146 12.41 -0.19 10.28
N ASP A 147 11.95 0.28 11.45
CA ASP A 147 12.21 -0.35 12.76
C ASP A 147 11.32 -1.57 13.03
N PHE A 148 10.28 -1.79 12.21
CA PHE A 148 9.43 -2.97 12.35
C PHE A 148 10.17 -4.21 11.84
N PRO A 149 10.10 -5.37 12.52
CA PRO A 149 10.80 -6.62 12.18
C PRO A 149 10.21 -7.39 10.97
N ALA A 150 10.07 -6.71 9.83
CA ALA A 150 9.72 -7.28 8.52
C ALA A 150 10.98 -7.54 7.65
N GLU A 151 10.84 -8.33 6.58
CA GLU A 151 11.97 -8.71 5.72
C GLU A 151 12.22 -7.75 4.55
N ARG A 152 11.16 -7.31 3.87
CA ARG A 152 11.21 -6.35 2.75
C ARG A 152 10.11 -5.30 2.85
N LEU A 153 8.98 -5.63 3.47
CA LEU A 153 7.82 -4.74 3.49
C LEU A 153 8.06 -3.46 4.30
N LEU A 154 7.62 -2.38 3.70
CA LEU A 154 7.38 -1.07 4.29
C LEU A 154 5.99 -0.64 3.79
N LEU A 155 5.08 -0.24 4.67
CA LEU A 155 3.74 0.14 4.23
C LEU A 155 3.07 1.13 5.17
N GLY A 156 2.14 1.88 4.61
CA GLY A 156 1.35 2.86 5.32
C GLY A 156 0.31 3.48 4.42
N GLU A 157 -0.33 4.53 4.92
CA GLU A 157 -1.37 5.24 4.18
C GLU A 157 -1.07 6.73 4.15
N THR A 158 -1.58 7.41 3.12
CA THR A 158 -1.54 8.86 2.99
C THR A 158 -2.95 9.38 2.79
N ILE A 159 -3.28 10.41 3.56
CA ILE A 159 -4.49 11.19 3.40
C ILE A 159 -4.10 12.52 2.76
N ASN A 160 -4.45 12.65 1.49
CA ASN A 160 -4.25 13.84 0.69
C ASN A 160 -5.56 14.65 0.65
N GLU A 161 -5.50 15.87 1.16
CA GLU A 161 -6.67 16.76 1.22
C GLU A 161 -7.09 17.22 -0.18
N ALA A 162 -8.35 17.61 -0.33
CA ALA A 162 -8.91 17.97 -1.62
C ALA A 162 -8.11 19.11 -2.29
N GLY A 163 -7.79 18.95 -3.58
CA GLY A 163 -7.01 19.91 -4.37
C GLY A 163 -5.51 19.95 -4.05
N LYS A 164 -5.01 19.18 -3.08
CA LYS A 164 -3.59 19.16 -2.72
C LYS A 164 -2.80 18.12 -3.50
N TRP A 165 -1.49 18.35 -3.55
CA TRP A 165 -0.50 17.42 -4.07
C TRP A 165 0.09 16.56 -2.96
N SER A 166 0.49 15.35 -3.29
CA SER A 166 1.21 14.45 -2.42
C SER A 166 2.24 13.67 -3.23
N SER A 167 3.10 12.93 -2.52
CA SER A 167 4.35 12.41 -3.10
C SER A 167 5.12 13.53 -3.84
N TYR A 168 5.07 14.73 -3.25
CA TYR A 168 5.66 15.98 -3.75
C TYR A 168 6.57 16.61 -2.67
N PRO A 169 7.75 17.19 -3.02
CA PRO A 169 8.37 17.22 -4.35
C PRO A 169 8.49 15.83 -4.99
N PRO A 170 8.40 15.71 -6.34
CA PRO A 170 8.43 14.41 -7.00
C PRO A 170 9.72 13.69 -6.61
N HIS A 171 9.61 12.43 -6.24
CA HIS A 171 10.77 11.64 -5.82
C HIS A 171 10.70 10.23 -6.38
N ARG A 172 11.84 9.54 -6.34
CA ARG A 172 11.99 8.15 -6.78
C ARG A 172 12.86 7.33 -5.84
N HIS A 173 12.81 6.02 -6.03
CA HIS A 173 13.55 5.00 -5.29
C HIS A 173 13.96 3.85 -6.24
N GLU A 174 14.63 4.19 -7.34
CA GLU A 174 14.98 3.29 -8.45
C GLU A 174 16.37 2.66 -8.29
N LYS A 175 17.35 3.39 -7.74
CA LYS A 175 18.76 2.98 -7.68
C LYS A 175 19.15 2.52 -6.28
N ASP A 176 19.97 1.47 -6.23
CA ASP A 176 20.58 0.98 -4.99
C ASP A 176 21.88 1.76 -4.75
N SER A 177 21.76 2.93 -4.12
CA SER A 177 22.87 3.87 -3.90
C SER A 177 22.73 4.59 -2.55
N PRO A 178 22.71 3.86 -1.42
CA PRO A 178 22.59 4.47 -0.10
C PRO A 178 23.79 5.39 0.23
N PRO A 179 23.58 6.48 1.01
CA PRO A 179 22.32 6.92 1.61
C PRO A 179 21.44 7.77 0.66
N HIS A 180 21.85 7.96 -0.60
CA HIS A 180 21.21 8.90 -1.53
C HIS A 180 19.90 8.37 -2.12
N GLU A 181 19.82 7.07 -2.38
CA GLU A 181 18.65 6.43 -2.98
C GLU A 181 18.63 4.95 -2.57
N ALA A 182 17.46 4.43 -2.26
CA ALA A 182 17.23 3.00 -2.05
C ALA A 182 16.44 2.45 -3.23
N LYS A 183 16.73 1.21 -3.63
CA LYS A 183 15.95 0.53 -4.67
C LYS A 183 14.72 -0.14 -4.06
N LEU A 184 13.56 0.47 -4.26
CA LEU A 184 12.27 -0.01 -3.81
C LEU A 184 11.31 -0.11 -5.01
N GLU A 185 10.46 -1.12 -4.99
CA GLU A 185 9.26 -1.14 -5.81
C GLU A 185 8.11 -0.58 -4.98
N GLU A 186 7.15 0.09 -5.61
CA GLU A 186 6.01 0.66 -4.90
C GLU A 186 4.66 0.37 -5.57
N VAL A 187 3.62 0.24 -4.75
CA VAL A 187 2.23 0.11 -5.16
C VAL A 187 1.38 1.12 -4.41
N TYR A 188 0.52 1.86 -5.11
CA TYR A 188 -0.51 2.72 -4.53
C TYR A 188 -1.89 2.13 -4.79
N TYR A 189 -2.70 1.99 -3.74
CA TYR A 189 -4.11 1.63 -3.81
C TYR A 189 -4.98 2.80 -3.37
N TYR A 190 -5.87 3.27 -4.25
CA TYR A 190 -6.61 4.51 -4.01
C TYR A 190 -8.00 4.29 -3.45
N ARG A 191 -8.42 5.21 -2.60
CA ARG A 191 -9.80 5.43 -2.18
C ARG A 191 -10.11 6.92 -2.29
N THR A 192 -11.37 7.25 -2.57
CA THR A 192 -11.84 8.64 -2.66
C THR A 192 -12.96 8.85 -1.66
N GLU A 193 -12.96 10.01 -0.99
CA GLU A 193 -13.97 10.36 0.02
C GLU A 193 -15.36 10.43 -0.64
N LYS A 194 -15.45 11.07 -1.79
CA LYS A 194 -16.66 11.05 -2.62
C LYS A 194 -16.62 9.85 -3.54
N ARG A 195 -17.77 9.18 -3.71
CA ARG A 195 -17.94 8.02 -4.60
C ARG A 195 -17.47 8.29 -6.04
N ASN A 196 -17.74 9.49 -6.54
CA ASN A 196 -17.37 9.93 -7.89
C ASN A 196 -16.09 10.78 -7.91
N GLY A 197 -15.38 10.85 -6.77
CA GLY A 197 -14.11 11.53 -6.66
C GLY A 197 -13.03 10.85 -7.51
N PHE A 198 -11.94 11.57 -7.74
CA PHE A 198 -10.78 11.05 -8.44
C PHE A 198 -9.51 11.77 -7.97
N GLY A 199 -8.36 11.24 -8.37
CA GLY A 199 -7.07 11.92 -8.34
C GLY A 199 -6.35 11.76 -9.68
N VAL A 200 -5.19 12.38 -9.79
CA VAL A 200 -4.31 12.26 -10.96
C VAL A 200 -2.94 11.80 -10.46
N GLN A 201 -2.49 10.65 -10.96
CA GLN A 201 -1.15 10.13 -10.75
C GLN A 201 -0.33 10.37 -12.03
N ARG A 202 0.80 11.07 -11.92
CA ARG A 202 1.80 11.09 -13.00
C ARG A 202 2.94 10.16 -12.63
N ILE A 203 3.49 9.43 -13.59
CA ILE A 203 4.67 8.57 -13.43
C ILE A 203 5.63 8.90 -14.55
N TYR A 204 6.85 9.34 -14.25
CA TYR A 204 7.82 9.73 -15.28
C TYR A 204 9.28 9.43 -14.91
N THR A 205 10.15 9.26 -15.90
CA THR A 205 11.59 8.98 -15.71
C THR A 205 12.47 10.02 -16.38
N ASP A 206 13.71 10.20 -15.88
CA ASP A 206 14.72 11.11 -16.47
C ASP A 206 14.94 10.84 -17.98
N ASP A 207 14.91 9.56 -18.36
CA ASP A 207 15.15 9.10 -19.74
C ASP A 207 13.91 9.20 -20.65
N GLY A 208 12.78 9.69 -20.15
CA GLY A 208 11.52 9.84 -20.88
C GLY A 208 10.87 8.52 -21.33
N ARG A 209 11.41 7.35 -20.93
CA ARG A 209 10.85 6.04 -21.33
C ARG A 209 9.52 5.74 -20.63
N ILE A 210 9.25 6.42 -19.53
CA ILE A 210 7.94 6.47 -18.89
C ILE A 210 7.60 7.94 -18.74
N ASP A 211 6.42 8.35 -19.23
CA ASP A 211 5.74 9.61 -18.90
C ASP A 211 4.24 9.38 -19.09
N GLU A 212 3.63 8.77 -18.08
CA GLU A 212 2.23 8.37 -18.10
C GLU A 212 1.45 9.17 -17.06
N THR A 213 0.25 9.60 -17.41
CA THR A 213 -0.68 10.27 -16.48
C THR A 213 -1.97 9.48 -16.42
N HIS A 214 -2.39 9.13 -15.22
CA HIS A 214 -3.57 8.33 -14.98
C HIS A 214 -4.55 9.06 -14.05
N THR A 215 -5.82 9.12 -14.46
CA THR A 215 -6.89 9.41 -13.51
C THR A 215 -7.14 8.19 -12.63
N VAL A 216 -7.00 8.33 -11.31
CA VAL A 216 -7.21 7.26 -10.32
C VAL A 216 -8.52 7.46 -9.57
N ARG A 217 -9.23 6.37 -9.30
CA ARG A 217 -10.54 6.35 -8.66
C ARG A 217 -10.60 5.30 -7.57
N GLN A 218 -11.79 5.18 -6.98
CA GLN A 218 -12.12 4.18 -5.97
C GLN A 218 -11.63 2.76 -6.33
N GLY A 219 -10.67 2.26 -5.55
CA GLY A 219 -10.14 0.91 -5.63
C GLY A 219 -9.14 0.66 -6.76
N ASP A 220 -8.75 1.69 -7.51
CA ASP A 220 -7.69 1.59 -8.51
C ASP A 220 -6.34 1.34 -7.83
N VAL A 221 -5.46 0.65 -8.54
CA VAL A 221 -4.08 0.40 -8.13
C VAL A 221 -3.12 0.95 -9.17
N CYS A 222 -2.08 1.68 -8.75
CA CYS A 222 -0.94 2.03 -9.60
C CYS A 222 0.31 1.28 -9.13
N VAL A 223 1.11 0.80 -10.08
CA VAL A 223 2.41 0.17 -9.83
C VAL A 223 3.52 1.13 -10.26
N LEU A 224 4.53 1.28 -9.41
CA LEU A 224 5.61 2.24 -9.56
C LEU A 224 6.93 1.46 -9.58
N PRO A 225 7.31 0.89 -10.74
CA PRO A 225 8.54 0.09 -10.84
C PRO A 225 9.80 0.94 -10.79
N ARG A 226 9.68 2.23 -11.16
CA ARG A 226 10.75 3.23 -11.18
C ARG A 226 10.18 4.61 -11.53
N GLY A 227 11.02 5.64 -11.40
CA GLY A 227 10.67 7.01 -11.77
C GLY A 227 9.94 7.80 -10.68
N TYR A 228 9.69 9.06 -11.01
CA TYR A 228 9.00 10.03 -10.18
C TYR A 228 7.50 9.83 -10.24
N HIS A 229 6.81 10.00 -9.13
CA HIS A 229 5.40 9.61 -9.02
C HIS A 229 4.53 10.56 -8.16
N PRO A 230 4.42 11.86 -8.52
CA PRO A 230 3.57 12.79 -7.79
C PRO A 230 2.08 12.51 -8.02
N VAL A 231 1.27 12.89 -7.02
CA VAL A 231 -0.19 12.68 -7.01
C VAL A 231 -0.92 13.98 -6.74
N SER A 232 -2.01 14.25 -7.44
CA SER A 232 -2.92 15.36 -7.15
C SER A 232 -4.31 14.84 -6.81
N ALA A 233 -4.89 15.30 -5.71
CA ALA A 233 -6.29 15.04 -5.39
C ALA A 233 -7.20 16.00 -6.17
N ALA A 234 -8.36 15.55 -6.63
CA ALA A 234 -9.34 16.44 -7.22
C ALA A 234 -9.77 17.53 -6.20
N PRO A 235 -10.09 18.77 -6.65
CA PRO A 235 -10.46 19.87 -5.76
C PRO A 235 -11.69 19.59 -4.87
N SER A 236 -12.53 18.64 -5.26
CA SER A 236 -13.82 18.38 -4.62
C SER A 236 -13.83 17.19 -3.65
N SER A 237 -12.75 16.43 -3.51
CA SER A 237 -12.72 15.19 -2.72
C SER A 237 -11.34 14.93 -2.16
N LYS A 238 -11.24 14.51 -0.90
CA LYS A 238 -9.99 13.92 -0.39
C LYS A 238 -9.64 12.66 -1.18
N LEU A 239 -8.34 12.42 -1.30
CA LEU A 239 -7.76 11.22 -1.89
C LEU A 239 -6.96 10.48 -0.82
N TYR A 240 -7.30 9.21 -0.63
CA TYR A 240 -6.56 8.29 0.20
C TYR A 240 -5.76 7.38 -0.71
N TYR A 241 -4.53 7.06 -0.31
CA TYR A 241 -3.85 5.90 -0.87
C TYR A 241 -3.08 5.12 0.18
N PHE A 242 -3.25 3.80 0.12
CA PHE A 242 -2.41 2.85 0.81
C PHE A 242 -1.18 2.57 -0.05
N TRP A 243 0.01 2.76 0.50
CA TRP A 243 1.27 2.55 -0.18
C TRP A 243 2.02 1.35 0.38
N VAL A 244 2.59 0.57 -0.51
CA VAL A 244 3.43 -0.59 -0.20
C VAL A 244 4.74 -0.42 -0.91
N LEU A 245 5.82 -0.37 -0.15
CA LEU A 245 7.19 -0.37 -0.61
C LEU A 245 7.83 -1.72 -0.30
N ALA A 246 8.66 -2.20 -1.22
CA ALA A 246 9.46 -3.39 -0.98
C ALA A 246 10.83 -3.30 -1.65
N GLY A 247 11.87 -3.66 -0.90
CA GLY A 247 13.21 -3.81 -1.44
C GLY A 247 14.18 -4.31 -0.40
N LYS A 248 15.47 -4.32 -0.76
CA LYS A 248 16.53 -4.75 0.15
C LYS A 248 16.75 -3.70 1.23
N ASN A 249 17.24 -4.14 2.39
CA ASN A 249 17.68 -3.29 3.52
C ASN A 249 16.58 -2.44 4.20
N ARG A 250 15.38 -2.33 3.63
CA ARG A 250 14.22 -1.65 4.20
C ARG A 250 14.52 -0.22 4.66
N LYS A 251 15.25 0.52 3.83
CA LYS A 251 15.54 1.95 4.01
C LYS A 251 14.81 2.80 2.99
N MET A 252 14.15 3.85 3.44
CA MET A 252 13.41 4.81 2.60
C MET A 252 14.29 6.00 2.23
N HIS A 253 15.36 5.74 1.48
CA HIS A 253 16.14 6.80 0.85
C HIS A 253 15.54 7.13 -0.50
N VAL A 254 15.11 8.38 -0.67
CA VAL A 254 14.47 8.84 -1.90
C VAL A 254 15.31 9.92 -2.57
N ARG A 255 15.33 9.90 -3.90
CA ARG A 255 15.93 10.97 -4.70
C ARG A 255 14.82 11.89 -5.19
N VAL A 256 14.84 13.14 -4.72
CA VAL A 256 13.95 14.21 -5.23
C VAL A 256 14.34 14.58 -6.66
N ASP A 257 13.36 14.94 -7.47
CA ASP A 257 13.59 15.50 -8.79
C ASP A 257 14.31 16.86 -8.65
N PRO A 258 15.54 17.00 -9.15
CA PRO A 258 16.31 18.22 -8.99
C PRO A 258 15.65 19.45 -9.64
N GLN A 259 14.70 19.27 -10.58
CA GLN A 259 13.94 20.39 -11.16
C GLN A 259 12.93 21.00 -10.18
N PHE A 260 12.58 20.27 -9.12
CA PHE A 260 11.60 20.66 -8.12
C PHE A 260 12.17 20.63 -6.70
N ALA A 261 13.50 20.50 -6.57
CA ALA A 261 14.19 20.67 -5.31
C ALA A 261 14.26 22.18 -5.01
N GLU A 262 13.67 22.60 -3.88
CA GLU A 262 13.83 23.96 -3.33
C GLU A 262 15.23 24.14 -2.70
#